data_AF-A0A2D8L8L4-F1
#
_entry.id   AF-A0A2D8L8L4-F1
#
_cell.length_a   1.000
_cell.length_b   1.000
_cell.length_c   1.000
_cell.angle_alpha   90.00
_cell.angle_beta   90.00
_cell.angle_gamma   90.00
#
_symmetry.space_group_name_H-M   'P 1'
#
loop_
_entity.id
_entity.type
_entity.pdbx_description
1 polymer ?
#
loop_
_entity_poly.entity_id
_entity_poly.type
_entity_poly.pdbx_seq_one_letter_code
_entity_poly.pdbx_strand_id
1 'polypeptide(L)' 'MLARMAANGVRLALAHYDFGVGVDEVDDAEALRLSPAIRSVMVPGGVIVSQQRLEGFSAETGPDDIARGRYFFYRA' A
#
# COMPACT_ATOMS: atom_id res chain seq x y z
N MET A 1 -12.95 -7.23 -3.22
CA MET A 1 -13.52 -5.86 -3.25
C MET A 1 -12.71 -4.92 -4.15
N LEU A 2 -11.39 -4.76 -3.94
CA LEU A 2 -10.51 -3.94 -4.80
C LEU A 2 -10.58 -4.29 -6.30
N ALA A 3 -10.50 -5.58 -6.65
CA ALA A 3 -10.64 -6.02 -8.05
C ALA A 3 -11.97 -5.59 -8.70
N ARG A 4 -13.07 -5.59 -7.94
CA ARG A 4 -14.38 -5.10 -8.41
C ARG A 4 -14.37 -3.57 -8.58
N MET A 5 -13.70 -2.84 -7.69
CA MET A 5 -13.52 -1.39 -7.84
C MET A 5 -12.74 -1.06 -9.10
N ALA A 6 -11.64 -1.77 -9.36
CA ALA A 6 -10.85 -1.61 -10.58
C ALA A 6 -11.69 -1.90 -11.84
N ALA A 7 -12.45 -3.01 -11.84
CA ALA A 7 -13.35 -3.36 -12.95
C ALA A 7 -14.43 -2.29 -13.20
N ASN A 8 -14.85 -1.56 -12.16
CA ASN A 8 -15.82 -0.47 -12.26
C ASN A 8 -15.17 0.89 -12.54
N GLY A 9 -13.86 0.93 -12.88
CA GLY A 9 -13.16 2.15 -13.26
C GLY A 9 -12.79 3.07 -12.10
N VAL A 10 -12.81 2.59 -10.85
CA VAL A 10 -12.35 3.39 -9.70
C VAL A 10 -10.86 3.67 -9.80
N ARG A 11 -10.47 4.92 -9.58
CA ARG A 11 -9.08 5.38 -9.60
C ARG A 11 -8.80 6.19 -8.33
N LEU A 12 -7.88 5.72 -7.51
CA LEU A 12 -7.51 6.31 -6.24
C LEU A 12 -6.20 7.10 -6.39
N ALA A 13 -6.19 8.33 -5.87
CA ALA A 13 -4.99 9.15 -5.79
C ALA A 13 -4.15 8.89 -4.54
N LEU A 14 -4.78 8.36 -3.49
CA LEU A 14 -4.17 8.06 -2.20
C LEU A 14 -4.75 6.75 -1.64
N ALA A 15 -3.89 5.90 -1.10
CA ALA A 15 -4.27 4.74 -0.30
C ALA A 15 -3.48 4.72 1.03
N HIS A 16 -4.16 4.29 2.10
CA HIS A 16 -3.55 3.97 3.38
C HIS A 16 -3.80 2.49 3.67
N TYR A 17 -2.73 1.73 3.88
CA TYR A 17 -2.77 0.32 4.23
C TYR A 17 -2.46 0.17 5.73
N ASP A 18 -3.44 -0.36 6.46
CA ASP A 18 -3.34 -0.55 7.90
C ASP A 18 -4.21 -1.74 8.32
N PHE A 19 -3.75 -2.95 7.95
CA PHE A 19 -4.47 -4.20 8.21
C PHE A 19 -3.75 -5.12 9.19
N GLY A 20 -2.63 -4.66 9.78
CA GLY A 20 -1.83 -5.48 10.67
C GLY A 20 -2.62 -5.96 11.89
N VAL A 21 -2.44 -7.23 12.25
CA VAL A 21 -3.01 -7.84 13.45
C VAL A 21 -1.98 -8.03 14.56
N GLY A 22 -0.73 -7.61 14.32
CA GLY A 22 0.37 -7.70 15.28
C GLY A 22 1.12 -9.03 15.24
N VAL A 23 1.03 -9.75 14.13
CA VAL A 23 1.81 -10.96 13.87
C VAL A 23 2.54 -10.75 12.55
N ASP A 24 3.83 -10.40 12.64
CA ASP A 24 4.64 -9.91 11.52
C ASP A 24 4.55 -10.83 10.29
N GLU A 25 4.66 -12.15 10.47
CA GLU A 25 4.62 -13.10 9.35
C GLU A 25 3.25 -13.11 8.64
N VAL A 26 2.17 -12.94 9.39
CA VAL A 26 0.80 -12.89 8.83
C VAL A 26 0.58 -11.56 8.13
N ASP A 27 1.02 -10.47 8.76
CA ASP A 27 0.84 -9.11 8.28
C ASP A 27 1.62 -8.88 6.98
N ASP A 28 2.88 -9.32 6.92
CA ASP A 28 3.72 -9.23 5.73
C ASP A 28 3.17 -10.10 4.59
N ALA A 29 2.72 -11.33 4.88
CA ALA A 29 2.13 -12.19 3.86
C ALA A 29 0.86 -11.58 3.25
N GLU A 30 0.02 -10.94 4.06
CA GLU A 30 -1.19 -10.27 3.59
C GLU A 30 -0.87 -9.01 2.76
N ALA A 31 0.14 -8.23 3.18
CA ALA A 31 0.61 -7.05 2.45
C ALA A 31 1.12 -7.43 1.04
N LEU A 32 1.92 -8.49 0.94
CA LEU A 32 2.38 -9.06 -0.33
C LEU A 32 1.21 -9.52 -1.20
N ARG A 33 0.27 -10.27 -0.62
CA ARG A 33 -0.90 -10.80 -1.34
C ARG A 33 -1.80 -9.69 -1.89
N LEU A 34 -1.96 -8.58 -1.17
CA LEU A 34 -2.84 -7.47 -1.55
C LEU A 34 -2.18 -6.45 -2.50
N SER A 35 -0.84 -6.40 -2.56
CA SER A 35 -0.10 -5.41 -3.35
C SER A 35 -0.58 -5.29 -4.82
N PRO A 36 -0.77 -6.39 -5.59
CA PRO A 36 -1.25 -6.28 -6.97
C PRO A 36 -2.68 -5.70 -7.08
N ALA A 37 -3.56 -6.05 -6.14
CA ALA A 37 -4.93 -5.57 -6.13
C ALA A 37 -4.99 -4.07 -5.77
N ILE A 38 -4.16 -3.61 -4.83
CA ILE A 38 -3.99 -2.19 -4.52
C ILE A 38 -3.50 -1.44 -5.76
N ARG A 39 -2.47 -1.95 -6.45
CA ARG A 39 -1.93 -1.31 -7.66
C ARG A 39 -2.99 -1.09 -8.74
N SER A 40 -3.87 -2.07 -8.93
CA SER A 40 -4.91 -2.01 -9.98
C SER A 40 -5.92 -0.87 -9.82
N VAL A 41 -6.09 -0.31 -8.62
CA VAL A 41 -7.04 0.78 -8.36
C VAL A 41 -6.36 2.14 -8.26
N MET A 42 -5.03 2.22 -8.32
CA MET A 42 -4.32 3.49 -8.20
C MET A 42 -4.25 4.25 -9.54
N VAL A 43 -4.12 5.58 -9.46
CA VAL A 43 -3.62 6.39 -10.57
C VAL A 43 -2.08 6.31 -10.63
N PRO A 44 -1.44 6.43 -11.81
CA PRO A 44 0.01 6.57 -11.90
C PRO A 44 0.50 7.73 -11.03
N GLY A 45 1.53 7.50 -10.21
CA GLY A 45 2.06 8.51 -9.29
C GLY A 45 1.18 8.79 -8.07
N GLY A 46 0.08 8.05 -7.89
CA GLY A 46 -0.72 8.07 -6.66
C GLY A 46 0.10 7.64 -5.45
N VAL A 47 -0.24 8.17 -4.27
CA VAL A 47 0.51 7.94 -3.03
C VAL A 47 -0.04 6.72 -2.30
N ILE A 48 0.87 5.92 -1.72
CA ILE A 48 0.51 4.83 -0.83
C ILE A 48 1.33 4.98 0.46
N VAL A 49 0.65 4.88 1.60
CA VAL A 49 1.26 4.85 2.93
C VAL A 49 0.86 3.54 3.59
N SER A 50 1.81 2.79 4.14
CA SER A 50 1.57 1.42 4.63
C SER A 50 2.36 1.12 5.90
N GLN A 51 1.77 0.38 6.85
CA GLN A 51 2.51 -0.14 8.01
C GLN A 51 3.38 -1.36 7.66
N GLN A 52 3.00 -2.14 6.64
CA GLN A 52 3.75 -3.29 6.15
C GLN A 52 4.40 -2.98 4.79
N ARG A 53 5.41 -3.77 4.41
CA ARG A 53 6.07 -3.60 3.11
C ARG A 53 5.16 -4.10 1.98
N LEU A 54 4.86 -3.20 1.05
CA LEU A 54 4.16 -3.53 -0.19
C LEU A 54 5.17 -3.70 -1.35
N GLU A 55 4.75 -4.44 -2.39
CA GLU A 55 5.56 -4.72 -3.57
C GLU A 55 4.95 -4.15 -4.86
N GLY A 56 5.80 -3.95 -5.87
CA GLY A 56 5.35 -3.45 -7.19
C GLY A 56 5.08 -1.94 -7.24
N PHE A 57 5.60 -1.19 -6.26
CA PHE A 57 5.50 0.26 -6.14
C PHE A 57 6.89 0.91 -6.03
N SER A 58 7.01 2.18 -6.40
CA SER A 58 8.24 2.94 -6.23
C SER A 58 8.33 3.49 -4.81
N ALA A 59 9.33 3.10 -4.03
CA ALA A 59 9.52 3.60 -2.68
C ALA A 59 9.88 5.10 -2.67
N GLU A 60 9.33 5.83 -1.70
CA GLU A 60 9.64 7.22 -1.42
C GLU A 60 10.17 7.39 0.01
N THR A 61 10.88 8.49 0.23
CA THR A 61 11.29 8.90 1.59
C THR A 61 10.09 9.49 2.30
N GLY A 62 9.77 8.97 3.48
CA GLY A 62 8.75 9.52 4.36
C GLY A 62 9.20 10.80 5.07
N PRO A 63 8.29 11.46 5.81
CA PRO A 63 8.64 12.60 6.64
C PRO A 63 9.71 12.26 7.70
N ASP A 64 10.58 13.22 7.99
CA ASP A 64 11.73 13.04 8.89
C ASP A 64 11.34 12.75 10.35
N ASP A 65 10.14 13.13 10.76
CA ASP A 65 9.61 12.95 12.12
C ASP A 65 8.96 11.56 12.35
N ILE A 66 8.86 10.73 11.32
CA ILE A 66 8.33 9.38 11.42
C ILE A 66 9.45 8.38 11.71
N ALA A 67 9.29 7.61 12.80
CA ALA A 67 10.22 6.56 13.15
C ALA A 67 10.43 5.56 12.01
N ARG A 68 11.69 5.25 11.69
CA ARG A 68 12.05 4.31 10.63
C ARG A 68 11.38 2.95 10.85
N GLY A 69 10.80 2.41 9.78
CA GLY A 69 10.12 1.12 9.81
C GLY A 69 8.69 1.15 10.37
N ARG A 70 8.21 2.31 10.86
CA ARG A 70 6.82 2.45 11.30
C ARG A 70 5.83 2.58 10.14
N TYR A 71 6.24 3.30 9.10
CA TYR A 71 5.49 3.44 7.85
C TYR A 71 6.43 3.37 6.65
N PHE A 72 5.89 2.86 5.56
CA PHE A 72 6.48 2.81 4.24
C PHE A 72 5.66 3.68 3.29
N PHE A 73 6.37 4.41 2.42
CA PHE A 73 5.78 5.41 1.53
C PHE A 73 6.11 5.03 0.09
N TYR A 74 5.13 5.14 -0.81
CA TYR A 74 5.29 4.72 -2.19
C TYR A 74 4.53 5.60 -3.20
N ARG A 75 4.94 5.48 -4.46
CA ARG A 75 4.19 5.85 -5.67
C ARG A 75 3.74 4.63 -6.45
N ALA A 76 2.50 4.69 -6.95
CA ALA A 76 1.88 3.67 -7.80
C ALA A 76 2.34 3.67 -9.26
#